data_AF-A0A068UD79-F1
#
_entry.id   AF-A0A068UD79-F1
#
_cell.length_a   1.000
_cell.length_b   1.000
_cell.length_c   1.000
_cell.angle_alpha   90.00
_cell.angle_beta   90.00
_cell.angle_gamma   90.00
#
_symmetry.space_group_name_H-M   'P 1'
#
loop_
_entity.id
_entity.type
_entity.pdbx_description
1 polymer ?
#
loop_
_entity_poly.entity_id
_entity_poly.type
_entity_poly.pdbx_seq_one_letter_code
_entity_poly.pdbx_strand_id
1 'polypeptide(L)'
;MLILILATMEFICKNGGQLLTLSLNNYSGFGFQSENEYFFGRFDMQIKLVPGNSAGTVTTLLIIHPHYHFPILSSQGSTHDEIDFEFLGNSSGEPYTLHTNVYAQGKRNKEEQFICLPAECIRPRS
;
A
#
# COMPACT_ATOMS: atom_id res chain seq x y z
N MET A 1 12.08 23.25 10.30
CA MET A 1 12.13 23.14 11.77
C MET A 1 11.86 21.68 12.11
N LEU A 2 12.91 20.95 12.46
CA LEU A 2 12.82 19.54 12.83
C LEU A 2 12.28 19.50 14.28
N ILE A 3 11.11 18.91 14.49
CA ILE A 3 10.67 18.53 15.83
C ILE A 3 10.88 17.02 15.91
N LEU A 4 11.91 16.63 16.66
CA LEU A 4 12.13 15.25 17.10
C LEU A 4 11.07 14.97 18.18
N ILE A 5 10.04 14.18 17.85
CA ILE A 5 9.19 13.52 18.84
C ILE A 5 9.57 12.04 18.81
N LEU A 6 10.01 11.52 19.95
CA LEU A 6 10.17 10.09 20.17
C LEU A 6 8.77 9.45 20.16
N ALA A 7 8.29 9.06 18.98
CA ALA A 7 7.19 8.11 18.86
C ALA A 7 7.80 6.71 18.78
N THR A 8 7.33 5.79 19.61
CA THR A 8 7.60 4.36 19.44
C THR A 8 7.03 3.91 18.10
N MET A 9 7.92 3.57 17.17
CA MET A 9 7.63 2.98 15.87
C MET A 9 7.65 1.46 16.02
N GLU A 10 6.55 0.76 15.71
CA GLU A 10 6.54 -0.71 15.73
C GLU A 10 6.59 -1.27 14.31
N PHE A 11 7.80 -1.52 13.83
CA PHE A 11 8.05 -2.44 12.72
C PHE A 11 8.26 -3.83 13.30
N ILE A 12 7.27 -4.72 13.17
CA ILE A 12 7.37 -6.05 13.75
C ILE A 12 7.46 -7.09 12.63
N CYS A 13 8.67 -7.59 12.45
CA CYS A 13 8.95 -8.77 11.64
C CYS A 13 8.81 -10.02 12.50
N LYS A 14 7.80 -10.85 12.22
CA LYS A 14 7.53 -12.12 12.91
C LYS A 14 7.86 -13.30 12.01
N ASN A 15 7.95 -14.49 12.59
CA ASN A 15 8.17 -15.76 11.88
C ASN A 15 9.40 -15.73 10.95
N GLY A 16 10.49 -15.10 11.39
CA GLY A 16 11.75 -15.06 10.64
C GLY A 16 11.68 -14.34 9.30
N GLY A 17 10.86 -13.29 9.15
CA GLY A 17 10.72 -12.56 7.88
C GLY A 17 9.37 -12.72 7.20
N GLN A 18 8.60 -13.72 7.58
CA GLN A 18 7.42 -14.14 6.81
C GLN A 18 6.16 -13.32 7.09
N LEU A 19 6.10 -12.64 8.24
CA LEU A 19 4.97 -11.80 8.59
C LEU A 19 5.46 -10.41 8.96
N LEU A 20 5.03 -9.44 8.18
CA LEU A 20 5.26 -8.03 8.44
C LEU A 20 3.97 -7.39 8.96
N THR A 21 4.06 -6.68 10.09
CA THR A 21 2.97 -5.85 10.62
C THR A 21 3.35 -4.39 10.51
N LEU A 22 2.46 -3.59 9.91
CA LEU A 22 2.59 -2.15 9.80
C LEU A 22 1.63 -1.47 10.78
N SER A 23 2.11 -0.48 11.52
CA SER A 23 1.31 0.33 12.43
C SER A 23 1.19 1.77 11.93
N LEU A 24 -0.01 2.33 11.97
CA LEU A 24 -0.28 3.74 11.73
C LEU A 24 -0.72 4.38 13.05
N ASN A 25 -0.13 5.53 13.38
CA ASN A 25 -0.58 6.36 14.50
C ASN A 25 -0.72 7.83 14.04
N ASN A 26 -1.07 8.71 14.97
CA ASN A 26 -1.26 10.14 14.73
C ASN A 26 0.03 10.91 14.42
N TYR A 27 1.21 10.28 14.56
CA TYR A 27 2.51 10.91 14.30
C TYR A 27 3.13 10.46 12.97
N SER A 28 2.95 9.19 12.61
CA SER A 28 3.59 8.61 11.43
C SER A 28 2.86 7.36 10.90
N GLY A 29 2.94 7.15 9.59
CA GLY A 29 2.69 5.86 8.96
C GLY A 29 3.96 5.02 8.80
N PHE A 30 3.82 3.87 8.14
CA PHE A 30 4.94 2.98 7.82
C PHE A 30 4.83 2.47 6.38
N GLY A 31 5.96 2.22 5.73
CA GLY A 31 6.04 1.61 4.41
C GLY A 31 7.33 0.79 4.25
N PHE A 32 7.37 -0.07 3.24
CA PHE A 32 8.56 -0.80 2.83
C PHE A 32 8.63 -0.81 1.30
N GLN A 33 9.81 -1.08 0.77
CA GLN A 33 10.05 -1.19 -0.68
C GLN A 33 10.88 -2.44 -0.95
N SER A 34 10.83 -2.94 -2.19
CA SER A 34 11.71 -4.03 -2.60
C SER A 34 13.18 -3.60 -2.56
N GLU A 35 14.06 -4.54 -2.23
CA GLU A 35 15.51 -4.27 -2.30
C GLU A 35 16.01 -4.16 -3.74
N ASN A 36 15.39 -4.92 -4.65
CA ASN A 36 15.74 -4.97 -6.06
C ASN A 36 14.66 -4.34 -6.93
N GLU A 37 15.08 -3.86 -8.09
CA GLU A 37 14.21 -3.41 -9.17
C GLU A 37 13.90 -4.58 -10.11
N TYR A 38 12.69 -4.57 -10.67
CA TYR A 38 12.22 -5.61 -11.58
C TYR A 38 11.57 -4.97 -12.79
N PHE A 39 11.88 -5.47 -13.99
CA PHE A 39 11.28 -4.99 -15.24
C PHE A 39 10.01 -5.78 -15.60
N PHE A 40 9.99 -7.08 -15.31
CA PHE A 40 8.82 -7.95 -15.41
C PHE A 40 8.81 -8.92 -14.24
N GLY A 41 7.63 -9.33 -13.79
CA GLY A 41 7.53 -10.31 -12.71
C GLY A 41 6.10 -10.67 -12.35
N ARG A 42 5.98 -11.69 -11.52
CA ARG A 42 4.75 -12.02 -10.78
C ARG A 42 4.98 -11.58 -9.33
N PHE A 43 4.10 -10.73 -8.84
CA PHE A 43 4.14 -10.23 -7.47
C PHE A 43 2.90 -10.71 -6.73
N ASP A 44 3.09 -11.63 -5.79
CA ASP A 44 2.02 -12.14 -4.94
C ASP A 44 2.23 -11.59 -3.52
N MET A 45 1.17 -11.04 -2.92
CA MET A 45 1.18 -10.59 -1.53
C MET A 45 -0.08 -11.07 -0.81
N GLN A 46 0.09 -11.63 0.38
CA GLN A 46 -1.02 -11.90 1.29
C GLN A 46 -1.17 -10.73 2.25
N ILE A 47 -2.31 -10.05 2.18
CA ILE A 47 -2.58 -8.84 2.97
C ILE A 47 -3.72 -9.11 3.93
N LYS A 48 -3.54 -8.72 5.19
CA LYS A 48 -4.60 -8.65 6.19
C LYS A 48 -4.84 -7.19 6.55
N LEU A 49 -6.03 -6.69 6.25
CA LEU A 49 -6.43 -5.30 6.50
C LEU A 49 -6.78 -5.05 7.97
N VAL A 50 -6.85 -3.77 8.33
CA VAL A 50 -7.15 -3.31 9.69
C VAL A 50 -8.58 -3.73 10.07
N PRO A 51 -8.78 -4.50 11.16
CA PRO A 51 -10.11 -4.89 11.61
C PRO A 51 -10.82 -3.75 12.35
N GLY A 52 -12.14 -3.80 12.40
CA GLY A 52 -12.95 -2.82 13.15
C GLY A 52 -13.08 -1.49 12.41
N ASN A 53 -12.89 -0.37 13.11
CA ASN A 53 -12.99 0.96 12.52
C ASN A 53 -11.64 1.35 11.92
N SER A 54 -11.61 1.47 10.60
CA SER A 54 -10.46 1.89 9.82
C SER A 54 -10.77 3.11 8.94
N ALA A 55 -11.86 3.82 9.23
CA ALA A 55 -12.28 5.00 8.49
C ALA A 55 -11.16 6.05 8.43
N GLY A 56 -10.87 6.54 7.22
CA GLY A 56 -9.81 7.53 6.98
C GLY A 56 -8.40 6.93 6.89
N THR A 57 -8.25 5.61 6.92
CA THR A 57 -6.97 4.93 6.64
C THR A 57 -6.95 4.40 5.20
N VAL A 58 -5.76 4.38 4.61
CA VAL A 58 -5.51 3.74 3.31
C VAL A 58 -4.32 2.81 3.47
N THR A 59 -4.48 1.55 3.07
CA THR A 59 -3.35 0.62 2.90
C THR A 59 -3.03 0.56 1.41
N THR A 60 -1.80 0.87 1.02
CA THR A 60 -1.39 0.94 -0.38
C THR A 60 -0.37 -0.15 -0.71
N LEU A 61 -0.55 -0.79 -1.86
CA LEU A 61 0.44 -1.62 -2.54
C LEU A 61 0.68 -0.99 -3.92
N LEU A 62 1.90 -0.53 -4.12
CA LEU A 62 2.30 0.19 -5.34
C LEU A 62 3.42 -0.61 -6.03
N ILE A 63 3.30 -0.80 -7.34
CA ILE A 63 4.39 -1.29 -8.19
C ILE A 63 4.79 -0.13 -9.08
N ILE A 64 5.96 0.44 -8.80
CA ILE A 64 6.43 1.65 -9.47
C ILE A 64 7.70 1.31 -10.24
N HIS A 65 7.73 1.68 -11.52
CA HIS A 65 8.96 1.73 -12.29
C HIS A 65 9.39 3.20 -12.45
N PRO A 66 10.46 3.63 -11.77
CA PRO A 66 10.94 4.99 -11.90
C PRO A 66 11.57 5.19 -13.28
N HIS A 67 10.99 6.10 -14.06
CA HIS A 67 11.71 6.67 -15.20
C HIS A 67 12.73 7.68 -14.64
N TYR A 68 14.01 7.27 -14.62
CA TYR A 68 15.21 7.91 -14.03
C TYR A 68 15.54 7.51 -12.58
N HIS A 69 16.84 7.27 -12.37
CA HIS A 69 17.55 6.98 -11.11
C HIS A 69 17.35 8.10 -10.07
N PHE A 70 16.17 8.22 -9.46
CA PHE A 70 15.98 9.11 -8.31
C PHE A 70 15.17 8.39 -7.22
N PRO A 71 15.79 8.05 -6.08
CA PRO A 71 15.16 7.25 -5.04
C PRO A 71 14.43 8.18 -4.09
N ILE A 72 13.17 8.47 -4.38
CA ILE A 72 12.22 8.91 -3.37
C ILE A 72 10.94 8.15 -3.65
N LEU A 73 10.26 7.70 -2.60
CA LEU A 73 8.86 7.24 -2.57
C LEU A 73 7.88 8.35 -3.01
N SER A 74 8.25 9.11 -4.03
CA SER A 74 7.51 10.22 -4.57
C SER A 74 7.15 9.86 -6.00
N SER A 75 5.84 9.76 -6.26
CA SER A 75 5.22 9.75 -7.59
C SER A 75 5.49 11.04 -8.40
N GLN A 76 6.58 11.75 -8.10
CA GLN A 76 6.94 13.08 -8.59
C GLN A 76 7.80 13.03 -9.87
N GLY A 77 8.16 11.85 -10.36
CA GLY A 77 8.74 11.70 -11.70
C GLY A 77 7.67 11.95 -12.75
N SER A 78 7.86 12.93 -13.63
CA SER A 78 6.86 13.35 -14.64
C SER A 78 6.47 12.27 -15.66
N THR A 79 7.13 11.11 -15.64
CA THR A 79 6.99 10.04 -16.65
C THR A 79 7.03 8.62 -16.08
N HIS A 80 6.80 8.41 -14.77
CA HIS A 80 6.86 7.06 -14.19
C HIS A 80 5.67 6.18 -14.62
N ASP A 81 5.88 4.86 -14.53
CA ASP A 81 4.83 3.86 -14.66
C ASP A 81 4.51 3.32 -13.27
N GLU A 82 3.21 3.11 -13.00
CA GLU A 82 2.74 2.69 -11.69
C GLU A 82 1.48 1.82 -11.79
N ILE A 83 1.37 0.82 -10.92
CA ILE A 83 0.16 0.03 -10.70
C ILE A 83 -0.21 0.17 -9.22
N ASP A 84 -1.42 0.68 -8.96
CA ASP A 84 -1.93 0.96 -7.62
C ASP A 84 -2.93 -0.10 -7.18
N PHE A 85 -2.82 -0.49 -5.92
CA PHE A 85 -3.90 -1.09 -5.14
C PHE A 85 -4.04 -0.32 -3.83
N GLU A 86 -5.16 0.40 -3.66
CA GLU A 86 -5.44 1.16 -2.46
C GLU A 86 -6.67 0.59 -1.76
N PHE A 87 -6.50 0.11 -0.54
CA PHE A 87 -7.58 -0.40 0.29
C PHE A 87 -8.03 0.71 1.24
N LEU A 88 -9.18 1.29 0.94
CA LEU A 88 -9.77 2.38 1.71
C LEU A 88 -10.57 1.79 2.87
N GLY A 89 -10.12 2.10 4.09
CA GLY A 89 -10.79 1.69 5.32
C GLY A 89 -12.09 2.42 5.56
N ASN A 90 -12.96 1.78 6.34
CA ASN A 90 -14.33 2.24 6.57
C ASN A 90 -14.73 2.09 8.05
N SER A 91 -15.89 2.62 8.40
CA SER A 91 -16.45 2.47 9.75
C SER A 91 -16.74 1.01 10.06
N SER A 92 -16.71 0.64 11.35
CA SER A 92 -16.99 -0.73 11.79
C SER A 92 -18.29 -1.28 11.21
N GLY A 93 -18.20 -2.44 10.53
CA GLY A 93 -19.34 -3.11 9.91
C GLY A 93 -19.54 -2.78 8.43
N GLU A 94 -18.94 -1.71 7.94
CA GLU A 94 -18.98 -1.32 6.53
C GLU A 94 -17.83 -1.97 5.73
N PRO A 95 -18.04 -2.26 4.44
CA PRO A 95 -17.01 -2.90 3.61
C PRO A 95 -15.88 -1.93 3.28
N TYR A 96 -14.72 -2.51 2.97
CA TYR A 96 -13.61 -1.79 2.36
C TYR A 96 -13.94 -1.47 0.90
N THR A 97 -13.31 -0.42 0.36
CA THR A 97 -13.26 -0.19 -1.08
C THR A 97 -11.84 -0.43 -1.56
N LEU A 98 -11.68 -1.28 -2.57
CA LEU A 98 -10.42 -1.43 -3.30
C LEU A 98 -10.44 -0.47 -4.49
N HIS A 99 -9.49 0.45 -4.53
CA HIS A 99 -9.20 1.24 -5.72
C HIS A 99 -8.01 0.62 -6.44
N THR A 100 -8.10 0.55 -7.76
CA THR A 100 -6.97 0.17 -8.61
C THR A 100 -6.71 1.25 -9.64
N ASN A 101 -5.45 1.46 -10.01
CA ASN A 101 -5.09 2.41 -11.06
C ASN A 101 -3.86 1.93 -11.83
N VAL A 102 -3.69 2.45 -13.04
CA VAL A 102 -2.51 2.21 -13.87
C VAL A 102 -2.03 3.51 -14.51
N TYR A 103 -0.81 3.90 -14.20
CA TYR A 103 -0.09 5.05 -14.76
C TYR A 103 0.87 4.53 -15.80
N ALA A 104 0.84 5.17 -16.96
CA ALA A 104 1.79 4.90 -18.02
C ALA A 104 2.35 6.23 -18.52
N GLN A 105 3.67 6.41 -18.47
CA GLN A 105 4.36 7.64 -18.85
C GLN A 105 3.79 8.87 -18.13
N GLY A 106 3.52 8.74 -16.83
CA GLY A 106 2.93 9.80 -16.01
C GLY A 106 1.46 10.13 -16.31
N LYS A 107 0.77 9.38 -17.19
CA LYS A 107 -0.66 9.57 -17.48
C LYS A 107 -1.54 8.62 -16.65
N ARG A 108 -2.48 9.21 -15.92
CA ARG A 108 -3.48 8.57 -15.04
C ARG A 108 -4.80 8.25 -15.79
N ASN A 109 -5.94 8.27 -15.09
CA ASN A 109 -7.32 8.09 -15.58
C ASN A 109 -7.70 6.64 -15.94
N LYS A 110 -7.20 5.66 -15.18
CA LYS A 110 -7.58 4.25 -15.30
C LYS A 110 -8.06 3.69 -13.95
N GLU A 111 -8.66 4.56 -13.14
CA GLU A 111 -9.18 4.20 -11.83
C GLU A 111 -10.40 3.28 -11.95
N GLU A 112 -10.36 2.16 -11.24
CA GLU A 112 -11.49 1.26 -11.04
C GLU A 112 -11.71 1.05 -9.54
N GLN A 113 -12.96 0.84 -9.14
CA GLN A 113 -13.34 0.66 -7.73
C GLN A 113 -14.17 -0.59 -7.54
N PHE A 114 -13.84 -1.35 -6.50
CA PHE A 114 -14.53 -2.57 -6.13
C PHE A 114 -14.88 -2.54 -4.65
N ILE A 115 -16.12 -2.93 -4.31
CA ILE A 115 -16.51 -3.15 -2.92
C ILE A 115 -15.94 -4.49 -2.47
N CYS A 116 -15.16 -4.46 -1.40
CA CYS A 116 -14.54 -5.61 -0.80
C CYS A 116 -15.29 -6.00 0.48
N LEU A 117 -16.08 -7.08 0.41
CA LEU A 117 -16.70 -7.63 1.61
C LEU A 117 -15.60 -8.20 2.54
N PRO A 118 -15.75 -8.10 3.88
CA PRO A 118 -14.74 -8.52 4.86
C PRO A 118 -14.23 -9.96 4.70
N ALA A 119 -15.01 -10.85 4.07
CA ALA A 119 -14.66 -12.25 3.86
C ALA A 119 -14.11 -12.58 2.45
N GLU A 120 -14.18 -11.64 1.50
CA GLU A 120 -13.91 -11.89 0.07
C GLU A 120 -12.64 -11.22 -0.43
N CYS A 121 -12.18 -10.15 0.23
CA CYS A 121 -10.98 -9.43 -0.19
C CYS A 121 -9.66 -10.19 0.11
N ILE A 122 -9.70 -11.32 0.84
CA ILE A 122 -8.51 -11.98 1.42
C ILE A 122 -8.39 -13.48 1.10
N ARG A 123 -9.39 -14.13 0.50
CA ARG A 123 -9.26 -15.57 0.21
C ARG A 123 -8.70 -15.82 -1.20
N PRO A 124 -7.58 -16.56 -1.34
CA PRO A 124 -7.26 -17.15 -2.62
C PRO A 124 -8.42 -18.09 -2.97
N ARG A 125 -8.98 -17.96 -4.18
CA ARG A 125 -9.86 -19.02 -4.71
C ARG A 125 -8.98 -20.27 -4.81
N SER A 126 -9.36 -21.30 -4.04
CA SER A 126 -8.86 -22.67 -4.16
C SER A 126 -9.14 -23.22 -5.55
#